data_AF-A0A497BPP2-F1
#
_entry.id   AF-A0A497BPP2-F1
#
_cell.length_a   1.000
_cell.length_b   1.000
_cell.length_c   1.000
_cell.angle_alpha   90.00
_cell.angle_beta   90.00
_cell.angle_gamma   90.00
#
_symmetry.space_group_name_H-M   'P 1'
#
loop_
_entity.id
_entity.type
_entity.pdbx_description
1 polymer ?
#
loop_
_entity_poly.entity_id
_entity_poly.type
_entity_poly.pdbx_seq_one_letter_code
_entity_poly.pdbx_strand_id
1 'polypeptide(L)'
;MNISRVFILASRPLFAEGVQSLLSGQPGIEVVGVAAPDEFAQVQATTPDVVIIEAQGKEQGRLVAQVLESIPDAKIISLTLEDNRIHTYYQQSKQGRRVEDLLETIREPVSLQSHSPRTLRLFILYQAHYGQRILENIQRYAPGGWTVEAWQAPAHLPLVVDDPLSFLPAHLPIADLVLSLGESGGAAQLLPGIVERTGARALIAPVDNVAWLPDGLIRQLRVWMTAIGVAAVFPKPFCSLTENCYNVRQQEVAFDDPWIGEFACHFGRPVFRIACDGEKITQVKVERDTACGCARFVARQLVGVDISEAIIQAGLFHHHYPCLSTMRVDPTLGEPLIQIAGNFMRQTVENEIAPYLPQTPHLVSHAHADSD
;
A
#
# COMPACT_ATOMS: atom_id res chain seq x y z
N MET A 1 -32.95 7.25 -14.76
CA MET A 1 -31.92 8.15 -14.21
C MET A 1 -32.08 8.09 -12.70
N ASN A 2 -31.08 7.63 -11.95
CA ASN A 2 -31.13 7.70 -10.49
C ASN A 2 -31.13 9.18 -10.08
N ILE A 3 -32.02 9.55 -9.17
CA ILE A 3 -32.08 10.88 -8.58
C ILE A 3 -31.10 10.88 -7.40
N SER A 4 -30.15 11.81 -7.38
CA SER A 4 -29.22 11.98 -6.25
C SER A 4 -29.90 12.82 -5.16
N ARG A 5 -30.11 12.21 -4.00
CA ARG A 5 -30.66 12.84 -2.80
C ARG A 5 -29.54 13.56 -2.04
N VAL A 6 -29.59 14.88 -2.00
CA VAL A 6 -28.54 15.73 -1.42
C VAL A 6 -29.02 16.36 -0.12
N PHE A 7 -28.24 16.23 0.94
CA PHE A 7 -28.45 16.93 2.21
C PHE A 7 -27.33 17.97 2.41
N ILE A 8 -27.68 19.16 2.91
CA ILE A 8 -26.71 20.24 3.15
C ILE A 8 -26.58 20.49 4.66
N LEU A 9 -25.38 20.26 5.19
CA LEU A 9 -24.96 20.67 6.53
C LEU A 9 -24.07 21.90 6.40
N ALA A 10 -24.48 23.05 6.93
CA ALA A 10 -23.68 24.27 6.82
C ALA A 10 -23.73 25.09 8.10
N SER A 11 -22.56 25.50 8.59
CA SER A 11 -22.46 26.41 9.75
C SER A 11 -23.00 27.80 9.42
N ARG A 12 -23.07 28.18 8.13
CA ARG A 12 -23.56 29.49 7.67
C ARG A 12 -24.88 29.39 6.89
N PRO A 13 -25.99 29.98 7.39
CA PRO A 13 -27.30 29.91 6.73
C PRO A 13 -27.33 30.46 5.28
N LEU A 14 -26.72 31.62 5.04
CA LEU A 14 -26.66 32.22 3.70
C LEU A 14 -25.89 31.36 2.68
N PHE A 15 -24.89 30.61 3.15
CA PHE A 15 -24.17 29.67 2.31
C PHE A 15 -25.07 28.49 1.94
N ALA A 16 -25.77 27.94 2.93
CA ALA A 16 -26.72 26.85 2.75
C ALA A 16 -27.83 27.21 1.75
N GLU A 17 -28.42 28.40 1.88
CA GLU A 17 -29.43 28.94 0.95
C GLU A 17 -28.86 29.10 -0.46
N GLY A 18 -27.63 29.59 -0.59
CA GLY A 18 -26.93 29.71 -1.87
C GLY A 18 -26.77 28.36 -2.56
N VAL A 19 -26.23 27.35 -1.86
CA VAL A 19 -26.05 26.00 -2.40
C VAL A 19 -27.41 25.37 -2.71
N GLN A 20 -28.39 25.45 -1.81
CA GLN A 20 -29.73 24.92 -2.03
C GLN A 20 -30.39 25.51 -3.28
N SER A 21 -30.31 26.83 -3.47
CA SER A 21 -30.85 27.52 -4.65
C SER A 21 -30.17 27.06 -5.94
N LEU A 22 -28.86 26.85 -5.92
CA LEU A 22 -28.09 26.37 -7.09
C LEU A 22 -28.45 24.93 -7.48
N LEU A 23 -28.72 24.07 -6.50
CA LEU A 23 -29.12 22.68 -6.73
C LEU A 23 -30.60 22.55 -7.08
N SER A 24 -31.43 23.46 -6.59
CA SER A 24 -32.87 23.49 -6.87
C SER A 24 -33.12 23.71 -8.36
N GLY A 25 -33.79 22.75 -9.02
CA GLY A 25 -34.08 22.82 -10.45
C GLY A 25 -33.05 22.13 -11.35
N GLN A 26 -31.99 21.53 -10.80
CA GLN A 26 -31.07 20.71 -11.57
C GLN A 26 -31.66 19.32 -11.86
N PRO A 27 -31.68 18.86 -13.12
CA PRO A 27 -32.19 17.53 -13.44
C PRO A 27 -31.34 16.45 -12.76
N GLY A 28 -32.02 15.49 -12.11
CA GLY A 28 -31.39 14.37 -11.42
C GLY A 28 -30.86 14.65 -10.01
N ILE A 29 -31.13 15.83 -9.44
CA ILE A 29 -30.74 16.20 -8.07
C ILE A 29 -32.00 16.58 -7.27
N GLU A 30 -32.14 16.03 -6.08
CA GLU A 30 -33.18 16.36 -5.10
C GLU A 30 -32.53 16.82 -3.80
N VAL A 31 -32.79 18.05 -3.35
CA VAL A 31 -32.32 18.51 -2.04
C VAL A 31 -33.32 18.03 -0.98
N VAL A 32 -32.91 17.08 -0.15
CA VAL A 32 -33.79 16.40 0.82
C VAL A 32 -33.77 17.03 2.21
N GLY A 33 -32.83 17.93 2.47
CA GLY A 33 -32.77 18.68 3.71
C GLY A 33 -31.60 19.66 3.77
N VAL A 34 -31.75 20.66 4.63
CA VAL A 34 -30.74 21.66 4.97
C VAL A 34 -30.79 21.85 6.48
N ALA A 35 -29.65 21.70 7.16
CA ALA A 35 -29.60 21.83 8.61
C ALA A 35 -28.25 22.41 9.08
N ALA A 36 -28.23 22.92 10.31
CA ALA A 36 -26.98 23.33 10.96
C ALA A 36 -26.20 22.11 11.50
N PRO A 37 -24.87 22.22 11.74
CA PRO A 37 -24.03 21.13 12.25
C PRO A 37 -24.50 20.46 13.55
N ASP A 38 -25.21 21.18 14.40
CA ASP A 38 -25.79 20.71 15.66
C ASP A 38 -27.09 19.93 15.47
N GLU A 39 -27.71 20.02 14.30
CA GLU A 39 -28.98 19.36 13.94
C GLU A 39 -28.76 18.07 13.12
N PHE A 40 -27.61 17.42 13.29
CA PHE A 40 -27.18 16.24 12.53
C PHE A 40 -28.22 15.09 12.48
N ALA A 41 -29.07 14.95 13.49
CA ALA A 41 -30.12 13.94 13.53
C ALA A 41 -31.07 14.00 12.31
N GLN A 42 -31.23 15.17 11.69
CA GLN A 42 -32.03 15.34 10.48
C GLN A 42 -31.42 14.65 9.24
N VAL A 43 -30.09 14.53 9.20
CA VAL A 43 -29.35 13.85 8.11
C VAL A 43 -29.65 12.35 8.15
N GLN A 44 -29.63 11.77 9.35
CA GLN A 44 -29.93 10.34 9.55
C GLN A 44 -31.37 9.99 9.14
N ALA A 45 -32.32 10.87 9.46
CA ALA A 45 -33.74 10.65 9.16
C ALA A 45 -34.06 10.68 7.66
N THR A 46 -33.20 11.28 6.82
CA THR A 46 -33.47 11.53 5.40
C THR A 46 -32.71 10.61 4.44
N THR A 47 -31.76 9.82 4.96
CA THR A 47 -30.92 8.86 4.22
C THR A 47 -30.46 9.39 2.85
N PRO A 48 -29.68 10.49 2.82
CA PRO A 48 -29.19 11.08 1.58
C PRO A 48 -28.12 10.23 0.88
N ASP A 49 -28.04 10.36 -0.44
CA ASP A 49 -26.96 9.79 -1.26
C ASP A 49 -25.70 10.66 -1.21
N VAL A 50 -25.86 11.97 -0.99
CA VAL A 50 -24.77 12.95 -0.90
C VAL A 50 -24.99 13.88 0.29
N VAL A 51 -23.96 14.08 1.12
CA VAL A 51 -23.96 15.06 2.21
C VAL A 51 -22.93 16.14 1.90
N ILE A 52 -23.41 17.37 1.71
CA ILE A 52 -22.56 18.55 1.57
C ILE A 52 -22.28 19.11 2.97
N ILE A 53 -21.02 19.35 3.31
CA ILE A 53 -20.59 19.86 4.62
C ILE A 53 -19.85 21.18 4.44
N GLU A 54 -20.40 22.28 4.94
CA GLU A 54 -19.66 23.54 5.15
C GLU A 54 -19.39 23.72 6.64
N ALA A 55 -18.13 23.58 7.01
CA ALA A 55 -17.63 23.77 8.36
C ALA A 55 -16.12 24.06 8.31
N GLN A 56 -15.52 24.49 9.42
CA GLN A 56 -14.08 24.80 9.48
C GLN A 56 -13.33 23.94 10.49
N GLY A 57 -12.07 23.63 10.16
CA GLY A 57 -11.11 23.01 11.08
C GLY A 57 -11.60 21.70 11.70
N LYS A 58 -11.55 21.62 13.04
CA LYS A 58 -11.92 20.40 13.79
C LYS A 58 -13.40 20.02 13.67
N GLU A 59 -14.28 20.99 13.41
CA GLU A 59 -15.72 20.74 13.28
C GLU A 59 -16.02 19.96 12.00
N GLN A 60 -15.38 20.32 10.88
CA GLN A 60 -15.51 19.59 9.62
C GLN A 60 -15.09 18.13 9.76
N GLY A 61 -13.94 17.86 10.39
CA GLY A 61 -13.49 16.49 10.64
C GLY A 61 -14.46 15.68 11.51
N ARG A 62 -15.06 16.31 12.53
CA ARG A 62 -16.08 15.68 13.38
C ARG A 62 -17.34 15.32 12.59
N LEU A 63 -17.85 16.25 11.77
CA LEU A 63 -19.06 16.03 10.97
C LEU A 63 -18.85 14.96 9.90
N VAL A 64 -17.68 14.96 9.23
CA VAL A 64 -17.31 13.91 8.28
C VAL A 64 -17.35 12.55 8.98
N ALA A 65 -16.67 12.39 10.10
CA ALA A 65 -16.66 11.13 10.85
C ALA A 65 -18.08 10.67 11.26
N GLN A 66 -18.94 11.61 11.68
CA GLN A 66 -20.33 11.31 12.05
C GLN A 66 -21.18 10.83 10.86
N VAL A 67 -21.01 11.44 9.67
CA VAL A 67 -21.68 10.96 8.45
C VAL A 67 -21.17 9.57 8.08
N LEU A 68 -19.87 9.33 8.14
CA LEU A 68 -19.28 8.02 7.81
C LEU A 68 -19.80 6.89 8.71
N GLU A 69 -19.97 7.19 10.00
CA GLU A 69 -20.47 6.22 10.96
C GLU A 69 -21.98 5.97 10.79
N SER A 70 -22.75 7.00 10.44
CA SER A 70 -24.21 6.92 10.39
C SER A 70 -24.76 6.49 9.02
N ILE A 71 -24.08 6.88 7.95
CA ILE A 71 -24.50 6.67 6.55
C ILE A 71 -23.25 6.33 5.72
N PRO A 72 -22.69 5.11 5.86
CA PRO A 72 -21.40 4.74 5.29
C PRO A 72 -21.36 4.81 3.75
N ASP A 73 -22.52 4.67 3.10
CA ASP A 73 -22.66 4.69 1.64
C ASP A 73 -22.85 6.10 1.05
N ALA A 74 -23.01 7.14 1.89
CA ALA A 74 -23.21 8.51 1.41
C ALA A 74 -21.90 9.14 0.91
N LYS A 75 -21.97 9.82 -0.24
CA LYS A 75 -20.88 10.66 -0.74
C LYS A 75 -20.78 11.92 0.11
N ILE A 76 -19.61 12.23 0.65
CA ILE A 76 -19.42 13.46 1.43
C ILE A 76 -18.67 14.49 0.59
N ILE A 77 -19.20 15.71 0.48
CA ILE A 77 -18.58 16.84 -0.19
C ILE A 77 -18.40 17.96 0.83
N SER A 78 -17.17 18.22 1.29
CA SER A 78 -16.89 19.39 2.10
C SER A 78 -16.55 20.61 1.26
N LEU A 79 -17.10 21.76 1.65
CA LEU A 79 -16.87 23.05 1.02
C LEU A 79 -16.22 23.98 2.03
N THR A 80 -15.10 24.61 1.64
CA THR A 80 -14.39 25.57 2.49
C THR A 80 -14.41 26.95 1.84
N LEU A 81 -14.83 27.97 2.60
CA LEU A 81 -14.93 29.35 2.13
C LEU A 81 -13.59 30.10 2.07
N GLU A 82 -12.55 29.60 2.73
CA GLU A 82 -11.25 30.28 2.82
C GLU A 82 -10.44 30.17 1.51
N ASP A 83 -10.65 29.12 0.74
CA ASP A 83 -9.87 28.82 -0.47
C ASP A 83 -10.72 28.32 -1.66
N ASN A 84 -12.06 28.36 -1.54
CA ASN A 84 -13.01 27.86 -2.54
C ASN A 84 -12.73 26.41 -2.99
N ARG A 85 -12.21 25.57 -2.10
CA ARG A 85 -11.95 24.16 -2.41
C ARG A 85 -13.17 23.30 -2.17
N ILE A 86 -13.36 22.33 -3.06
CA ILE A 86 -14.35 21.25 -2.95
C ILE A 86 -13.57 19.99 -2.60
N HIS A 87 -13.79 19.47 -1.40
CA HIS A 87 -13.18 18.25 -0.90
C HIS A 87 -14.22 17.13 -0.95
N THR A 88 -13.98 16.07 -1.73
CA THR A 88 -14.87 14.91 -1.71
C THR A 88 -14.23 13.84 -0.82
N TYR A 89 -14.84 13.57 0.32
CA TYR A 89 -14.37 12.51 1.20
C TYR A 89 -14.76 11.17 0.58
N TYR A 90 -13.74 10.33 0.41
CA TYR A 90 -13.63 9.10 -0.42
C TYR A 90 -13.02 9.22 -1.82
N GLN A 91 -12.86 10.40 -2.42
CA GLN A 91 -12.09 10.64 -3.65
C GLN A 91 -11.73 12.11 -3.81
N GLN A 92 -10.44 12.44 -4.02
CA GLN A 92 -9.93 13.73 -4.54
C GLN A 92 -10.29 15.04 -3.81
N SER A 93 -9.38 16.03 -3.89
CA SER A 93 -9.72 17.44 -3.68
C SER A 93 -9.69 18.17 -5.03
N LYS A 94 -10.76 18.91 -5.36
CA LYS A 94 -10.88 19.73 -6.57
C LYS A 94 -10.92 21.21 -6.17
N GLN A 95 -10.34 22.09 -6.98
CA GLN A 95 -10.49 23.53 -6.78
C GLN A 95 -11.77 23.98 -7.47
N GLY A 96 -12.80 24.34 -6.69
CA GLY A 96 -14.07 24.82 -7.24
C GLY A 96 -13.92 26.27 -7.68
N ARG A 97 -14.04 26.55 -8.96
CA ARG A 97 -14.02 27.92 -9.50
C ARG A 97 -15.39 28.34 -10.01
N ARG A 98 -16.28 27.38 -10.29
CA ARG A 98 -17.62 27.61 -10.82
C ARG A 98 -18.64 26.61 -10.25
N VAL A 99 -19.92 26.92 -10.41
CA VAL A 99 -21.03 26.09 -9.92
C VAL A 99 -21.06 24.73 -10.61
N GLU A 100 -20.62 24.68 -11.87
CA GLU A 100 -20.55 23.45 -12.65
C GLU A 100 -19.63 22.40 -12.01
N ASP A 101 -18.58 22.83 -11.29
CA ASP A 101 -17.64 21.93 -10.60
C ASP A 101 -18.35 21.18 -9.45
N LEU A 102 -19.26 21.85 -8.74
CA LEU A 102 -20.09 21.25 -7.70
C LEU A 102 -21.13 20.29 -8.31
N LEU A 103 -21.76 20.67 -9.41
CA LEU A 103 -22.74 19.82 -10.09
C LEU A 103 -22.11 18.58 -10.70
N GLU A 104 -20.93 18.70 -11.30
CA GLU A 104 -20.12 17.57 -11.78
C GLU A 104 -19.78 16.64 -10.60
N THR A 105 -19.34 17.21 -9.47
CA THR A 105 -19.03 16.42 -8.28
C THR A 105 -20.27 15.70 -7.72
N ILE A 106 -21.47 16.30 -7.74
CA ILE A 106 -22.70 15.62 -7.28
C ILE A 106 -23.12 14.52 -8.26
N ARG A 107 -23.00 14.76 -9.56
CA ARG A 107 -23.42 13.84 -10.64
C ARG A 107 -22.43 12.73 -10.93
N GLU A 108 -21.16 12.93 -10.59
CA GLU A 108 -20.14 11.89 -10.65
C GLU A 108 -20.64 10.70 -9.82
N PRO A 109 -20.91 9.55 -10.46
CA PRO A 109 -21.45 8.40 -9.76
C PRO A 109 -20.52 8.09 -8.60
N VAL A 110 -21.11 7.89 -7.41
CA VAL A 110 -20.36 7.29 -6.31
C VAL A 110 -19.89 5.96 -6.86
N SER A 111 -18.61 5.84 -7.21
CA SER A 111 -18.03 4.53 -7.40
C SER A 111 -17.88 3.93 -5.99
N LEU A 112 -19.02 3.56 -5.40
CA LEU A 112 -19.18 2.34 -4.61
C LEU A 112 -19.16 1.12 -5.56
N GLN A 113 -18.43 1.20 -6.68
CA GLN A 113 -17.66 0.02 -7.03
C GLN A 113 -16.70 -0.11 -5.86
N SER A 114 -17.00 -1.08 -5.00
CA SER A 114 -16.00 -1.88 -4.33
C SER A 114 -14.82 -2.06 -5.29
N HIS A 115 -13.90 -1.09 -5.28
CA HIS A 115 -12.73 -1.14 -6.13
C HIS A 115 -11.98 -2.35 -5.60
N SER A 116 -12.03 -3.43 -6.36
CA SER A 116 -11.51 -4.69 -5.90
C SER A 116 -10.00 -4.51 -5.84
N PRO A 117 -9.33 -5.06 -4.82
CA PRO A 117 -7.87 -5.12 -4.83
C PRO A 117 -7.32 -5.68 -6.16
N ARG A 118 -8.07 -6.59 -6.82
CA ARG A 118 -7.72 -7.14 -8.14
C ARG A 118 -7.53 -6.13 -9.27
N THR A 119 -8.05 -4.91 -9.15
CA THR A 119 -7.84 -3.80 -10.10
C THR A 119 -6.97 -2.69 -9.50
N LEU A 120 -5.94 -3.07 -8.74
CA LEU A 120 -5.07 -2.18 -7.99
C LEU A 120 -4.50 -1.02 -8.81
N ARG A 121 -4.69 0.22 -8.34
CA ARG A 121 -3.95 1.38 -8.84
C ARG A 121 -2.73 1.62 -7.95
N LEU A 122 -1.57 1.25 -8.45
CA LEU A 122 -0.30 1.35 -7.76
C LEU A 122 0.44 2.62 -8.21
N PHE A 123 0.79 3.49 -7.26
CA PHE A 123 1.69 4.61 -7.50
C PHE A 123 3.05 4.34 -6.87
N ILE A 124 4.11 4.43 -7.67
CA ILE A 124 5.48 4.12 -7.25
C ILE A 124 6.31 5.40 -7.23
N LEU A 125 6.74 5.82 -6.04
CA LEU A 125 7.87 6.74 -5.91
C LEU A 125 9.16 5.93 -6.06
N TYR A 126 10.10 6.37 -6.89
CA TYR A 126 11.38 5.68 -7.03
C TYR A 126 12.57 6.62 -7.13
N GLN A 127 13.74 6.15 -6.67
CA GLN A 127 15.03 6.81 -6.86
C GLN A 127 16.06 5.81 -7.40
N ALA A 128 16.93 6.33 -8.28
CA ALA A 128 18.11 5.67 -8.80
C ALA A 128 17.90 4.18 -9.19
N HIS A 129 18.95 3.36 -9.09
CA HIS A 129 18.95 2.01 -9.62
C HIS A 129 18.11 1.04 -8.77
N TYR A 130 18.05 1.24 -7.45
CA TYR A 130 17.21 0.44 -6.56
C TYR A 130 15.75 0.46 -7.01
N GLY A 131 15.20 1.66 -7.10
CA GLY A 131 13.79 1.84 -7.40
C GLY A 131 13.47 1.54 -8.86
N GLN A 132 14.36 1.91 -9.80
CA GLN A 132 14.17 1.61 -11.21
C GLN A 132 14.07 0.10 -11.48
N ARG A 133 14.96 -0.71 -10.91
CA ARG A 133 14.96 -2.16 -11.15
C ARG A 133 13.71 -2.85 -10.62
N ILE A 134 13.23 -2.42 -9.45
CA ILE A 134 12.00 -2.95 -8.86
C ILE A 134 10.78 -2.51 -9.69
N LEU A 135 10.72 -1.23 -10.10
CA LEU A 135 9.67 -0.71 -10.98
C LEU A 135 9.56 -1.52 -12.27
N GLU A 136 10.67 -1.76 -12.94
CA GLU A 136 10.71 -2.55 -14.18
C GLU A 136 10.19 -3.99 -13.98
N ASN A 137 10.55 -4.62 -12.86
CA ASN A 137 10.05 -5.96 -12.53
C ASN A 137 8.54 -5.95 -12.26
N ILE A 138 8.05 -4.97 -11.50
CA ILE A 138 6.62 -4.82 -11.21
C ILE A 138 5.85 -4.57 -12.50
N GLN A 139 6.26 -3.62 -13.33
CA GLN A 139 5.58 -3.32 -14.61
C GLN A 139 5.53 -4.55 -15.54
N ARG A 140 6.56 -5.40 -15.50
CA ARG A 140 6.63 -6.60 -16.34
C ARG A 140 5.74 -7.74 -15.87
N TYR A 141 5.51 -7.87 -14.56
CA TYR A 141 4.86 -9.06 -13.98
C TYR A 141 3.63 -8.75 -13.12
N ALA A 142 3.22 -7.49 -13.01
CA ALA A 142 1.97 -7.13 -12.37
C ALA A 142 0.78 -7.78 -13.09
N PRO A 143 -0.28 -8.17 -12.36
CA PRO A 143 -1.52 -8.63 -12.95
C PRO A 143 -2.08 -7.62 -13.96
N GLY A 144 -2.69 -8.11 -15.05
CA GLY A 144 -3.20 -7.25 -16.13
C GLY A 144 -4.34 -6.29 -15.71
N GLY A 145 -4.95 -6.49 -14.54
CA GLY A 145 -5.93 -5.58 -13.97
C GLY A 145 -5.33 -4.39 -13.21
N TRP A 146 -4.04 -4.42 -12.92
CA TRP A 146 -3.37 -3.33 -12.21
C TRP A 146 -3.01 -2.18 -13.15
N THR A 147 -3.06 -0.96 -12.64
CA THR A 147 -2.42 0.20 -13.27
C THR A 147 -1.22 0.63 -12.45
N VAL A 148 -0.05 0.69 -13.07
CA VAL A 148 1.20 1.05 -12.39
C VAL A 148 1.68 2.40 -12.93
N GLU A 149 1.53 3.43 -12.11
CA GLU A 149 2.05 4.77 -12.36
C GLU A 149 3.30 5.01 -11.51
N ALA A 150 4.24 5.80 -12.00
CA ALA A 150 5.49 6.03 -11.30
C ALA A 150 5.98 7.46 -11.42
N TRP A 151 6.66 7.93 -10.38
CA TRP A 151 7.34 9.21 -10.35
C TRP A 151 8.75 9.06 -9.80
N GLN A 152 9.72 9.57 -10.57
CA GLN A 152 11.11 9.63 -10.14
C GLN A 152 11.30 10.82 -9.19
N ALA A 153 11.58 10.54 -7.93
CA ALA A 153 11.87 11.59 -6.96
C ALA A 153 13.24 12.23 -7.24
N PRO A 154 13.44 13.51 -6.89
CA PRO A 154 14.73 14.19 -7.07
C PRO A 154 15.88 13.41 -6.41
N ALA A 155 17.00 13.26 -7.10
CA ALA A 155 18.15 12.50 -6.59
C ALA A 155 18.82 13.16 -5.37
N HIS A 156 18.73 14.48 -5.25
CA HIS A 156 19.43 15.27 -4.24
C HIS A 156 18.45 16.00 -3.32
N LEU A 157 17.72 15.23 -2.50
CA LEU A 157 16.89 15.79 -1.44
C LEU A 157 17.75 16.13 -0.21
N PRO A 158 17.46 17.24 0.49
CA PRO A 158 18.16 17.57 1.73
C PRO A 158 17.85 16.52 2.82
N LEU A 159 18.72 16.43 3.83
CA LEU A 159 18.54 15.50 4.95
C LEU A 159 17.25 15.78 5.73
N VAL A 160 16.94 17.07 5.90
CA VAL A 160 15.70 17.58 6.48
C VAL A 160 14.99 18.39 5.40
N VAL A 161 13.74 18.06 5.14
CA VAL A 161 12.92 18.71 4.11
C VAL A 161 11.93 19.65 4.81
N ASP A 162 12.24 20.96 4.81
CA ASP A 162 11.42 21.96 5.51
C ASP A 162 10.04 22.16 4.87
N ASP A 163 9.97 22.18 3.54
CA ASP A 163 8.72 22.23 2.75
C ASP A 163 8.66 21.04 1.77
N PRO A 164 8.17 19.87 2.21
CA PRO A 164 8.05 18.67 1.36
C PRO A 164 7.16 18.89 0.14
N LEU A 165 6.14 19.75 0.24
CA LEU A 165 5.17 19.95 -0.82
C LEU A 165 5.79 20.66 -2.04
N SER A 166 6.84 21.45 -1.83
CA SER A 166 7.59 22.13 -2.90
C SER A 166 8.31 21.15 -3.85
N PHE A 167 8.62 19.94 -3.39
CA PHE A 167 9.28 18.90 -4.19
C PHE A 167 8.29 18.00 -4.94
N LEU A 168 6.99 18.11 -4.64
CA LEU A 168 5.97 17.25 -5.23
C LEU A 168 5.46 17.82 -6.56
N PRO A 169 5.17 16.96 -7.56
CA PRO A 169 4.44 17.37 -8.75
C PRO A 169 3.10 18.01 -8.39
N ALA A 170 2.68 19.01 -9.17
CA ALA A 170 1.40 19.69 -8.98
C ALA A 170 0.22 18.71 -9.03
N HIS A 171 0.32 17.68 -9.86
CA HIS A 171 -0.68 16.63 -10.01
C HIS A 171 -0.02 15.27 -9.87
N LEU A 172 -0.64 14.41 -9.07
CA LEU A 172 -0.32 12.99 -8.97
C LEU A 172 -1.59 12.21 -9.36
N PRO A 173 -1.44 11.02 -9.99
CA PRO A 173 -2.58 10.19 -10.34
C PRO A 173 -3.28 9.67 -9.07
N ILE A 174 -4.56 9.32 -9.20
CA ILE A 174 -5.25 8.63 -8.11
C ILE A 174 -4.64 7.23 -7.98
N ALA A 175 -4.36 6.81 -6.75
CA ALA A 175 -3.87 5.48 -6.44
C ALA A 175 -4.61 4.88 -5.24
N ASP A 176 -4.63 3.56 -5.15
CA ASP A 176 -5.09 2.85 -3.94
C ASP A 176 -3.92 2.55 -3.01
N LEU A 177 -2.75 2.27 -3.59
CA LEU A 177 -1.52 1.92 -2.88
C LEU A 177 -0.35 2.78 -3.37
N VAL A 178 0.39 3.35 -2.41
CA VAL A 178 1.70 3.96 -2.68
C VAL A 178 2.81 2.98 -2.31
N LEU A 179 3.77 2.80 -3.20
CA LEU A 179 5.01 2.06 -2.95
C LEU A 179 6.20 3.03 -2.99
N SER A 180 6.92 3.12 -1.88
CA SER A 180 8.11 3.97 -1.75
C SER A 180 9.39 3.19 -2.03
N LEU A 181 10.02 3.46 -3.18
CA LEU A 181 11.32 2.92 -3.56
C LEU A 181 12.40 4.01 -3.51
N GLY A 182 12.38 4.80 -2.44
CA GLY A 182 13.35 5.86 -2.19
C GLY A 182 14.69 5.32 -1.66
N GLU A 183 15.78 5.95 -2.06
CA GLU A 183 17.14 5.68 -1.58
C GLU A 183 17.62 6.78 -0.61
N SER A 184 16.71 7.54 0.01
CA SER A 184 17.06 8.63 0.93
C SER A 184 15.96 8.93 1.95
N GLY A 185 16.37 9.42 3.13
CA GLY A 185 15.42 9.89 4.16
C GLY A 185 14.63 11.12 3.70
N GLY A 186 15.17 11.93 2.79
CA GLY A 186 14.44 13.02 2.15
C GLY A 186 13.26 12.52 1.31
N ALA A 187 13.44 11.42 0.54
CA ALA A 187 12.35 10.84 -0.23
C ALA A 187 11.24 10.27 0.67
N ALA A 188 11.61 9.66 1.80
CA ALA A 188 10.64 9.20 2.78
C ALA A 188 9.85 10.34 3.44
N GLN A 189 10.42 11.54 3.58
CA GLN A 189 9.71 12.74 4.06
C GLN A 189 8.66 13.27 3.06
N LEU A 190 8.70 12.86 1.79
CA LEU A 190 7.69 13.24 0.78
C LEU A 190 6.42 12.38 0.85
N LEU A 191 6.47 11.21 1.50
CA LEU A 191 5.39 10.23 1.50
C LEU A 191 4.04 10.76 2.04
N PRO A 192 4.01 11.57 3.12
CA PRO A 192 2.77 12.22 3.57
C PRO A 192 2.03 12.95 2.45
N GLY A 193 2.70 13.90 1.79
CA GLY A 193 2.08 14.69 0.73
C GLY A 193 1.76 13.88 -0.52
N ILE A 194 2.51 12.80 -0.81
CA ILE A 194 2.18 11.87 -1.90
C ILE A 194 0.87 11.15 -1.60
N VAL A 195 0.74 10.56 -0.41
CA VAL A 195 -0.46 9.83 0.00
C VAL A 195 -1.69 10.73 -0.02
N GLU A 196 -1.57 11.98 0.48
CA GLU A 196 -2.68 12.96 0.41
C GLU A 196 -3.08 13.30 -1.03
N ARG A 197 -2.09 13.54 -1.91
CA ARG A 197 -2.35 13.94 -3.30
C ARG A 197 -2.87 12.81 -4.18
N THR A 198 -2.44 11.57 -3.94
CA THR A 198 -2.94 10.39 -4.66
C THR A 198 -4.27 9.88 -4.09
N GLY A 199 -4.59 10.20 -2.83
CA GLY A 199 -5.74 9.66 -2.12
C GLY A 199 -5.59 8.18 -1.77
N ALA A 200 -4.36 7.69 -1.68
CA ALA A 200 -4.07 6.28 -1.42
C ALA A 200 -4.55 5.84 -0.03
N ARG A 201 -5.01 4.58 0.03
CA ARG A 201 -5.55 3.93 1.23
C ARG A 201 -4.47 3.15 1.98
N ALA A 202 -3.39 2.82 1.29
CA ALA A 202 -2.27 2.08 1.84
C ALA A 202 -0.90 2.61 1.36
N LEU A 203 0.12 2.33 2.17
CA LEU A 203 1.52 2.64 1.91
C LEU A 203 2.40 1.41 2.22
N ILE A 204 3.27 1.06 1.27
CA ILE A 204 4.39 0.15 1.50
C ILE A 204 5.69 0.95 1.38
N ALA A 205 6.47 1.00 2.45
CA ALA A 205 7.78 1.68 2.49
C ALA A 205 8.87 0.70 2.98
N PRO A 206 9.43 -0.12 2.07
CA PRO A 206 10.44 -1.12 2.41
C PRO A 206 11.74 -0.53 2.95
N VAL A 207 12.43 -1.32 3.75
CA VAL A 207 13.74 -1.00 4.31
C VAL A 207 14.75 -2.06 3.84
N ASP A 208 15.28 -1.87 2.63
CA ASP A 208 16.42 -2.66 2.13
C ASP A 208 17.78 -2.07 2.54
N ASN A 209 17.78 -0.82 3.02
CA ASN A 209 18.91 -0.18 3.67
C ASN A 209 18.43 0.80 4.74
N VAL A 210 18.82 0.56 5.98
CA VAL A 210 18.39 1.35 7.16
C VAL A 210 18.81 2.82 7.07
N ALA A 211 19.85 3.14 6.29
CA ALA A 211 20.27 4.53 6.07
C ALA A 211 19.25 5.34 5.24
N TRP A 212 18.44 4.68 4.41
CA TRP A 212 17.43 5.35 3.57
C TRP A 212 16.13 5.59 4.34
N LEU A 213 15.77 4.65 5.22
CA LEU A 213 14.57 4.75 6.05
C LEU A 213 14.87 4.33 7.50
N PRO A 214 15.41 5.24 8.33
CA PRO A 214 15.74 4.96 9.72
C PRO A 214 14.50 4.76 10.59
N ASP A 215 14.62 4.01 11.69
CA ASP A 215 13.50 3.68 12.57
C ASP A 215 12.79 4.91 13.16
N GLY A 216 13.52 6.01 13.39
CA GLY A 216 12.93 7.28 13.82
C GLY A 216 11.92 7.83 12.81
N LEU A 217 12.26 7.79 11.53
CA LEU A 217 11.40 8.24 10.44
C LEU A 217 10.24 7.26 10.20
N ILE A 218 10.47 5.95 10.35
CA ILE A 218 9.40 4.93 10.35
C ILE A 218 8.34 5.25 11.41
N ARG A 219 8.77 5.57 12.64
CA ARG A 219 7.84 5.93 13.72
C ARG A 219 7.03 7.18 13.38
N GLN A 220 7.68 8.22 12.82
CA GLN A 220 6.99 9.45 12.39
C GLN A 220 5.96 9.17 11.30
N LEU A 221 6.35 8.44 10.25
CA LEU A 221 5.45 8.06 9.17
C LEU A 221 4.28 7.23 9.69
N ARG A 222 4.51 6.27 10.58
CA ARG A 222 3.42 5.46 11.16
C ARG A 222 2.40 6.32 11.89
N VAL A 223 2.86 7.23 12.76
CA VAL A 223 1.97 8.15 13.48
C VAL A 223 1.13 8.98 12.51
N TRP A 224 1.77 9.52 11.47
CA TRP A 224 1.08 10.33 10.48
C TRP A 224 0.05 9.53 9.68
N MET A 225 0.43 8.33 9.19
CA MET A 225 -0.45 7.49 8.36
C MET A 225 -1.67 7.03 9.17
N THR A 226 -1.47 6.64 10.43
CA THR A 226 -2.58 6.34 11.36
C THR A 226 -3.50 7.55 11.57
N ALA A 227 -2.94 8.76 11.71
CA ALA A 227 -3.75 9.96 11.92
C ALA A 227 -4.68 10.30 10.74
N ILE A 228 -4.30 9.90 9.52
CA ILE A 228 -5.12 10.11 8.32
C ILE A 228 -5.86 8.85 7.85
N GLY A 229 -5.83 7.77 8.64
CA GLY A 229 -6.55 6.52 8.34
C GLY A 229 -5.95 5.67 7.21
N VAL A 230 -4.64 5.78 6.97
CA VAL A 230 -3.92 5.01 5.94
C VAL A 230 -3.13 3.87 6.56
N ALA A 231 -3.30 2.66 6.03
CA ALA A 231 -2.51 1.50 6.44
C ALA A 231 -1.08 1.64 5.92
N ALA A 232 -0.07 1.50 6.78
CA ALA A 232 1.33 1.64 6.38
C ALA A 232 2.20 0.50 6.92
N VAL A 233 2.92 -0.17 6.02
CA VAL A 233 3.85 -1.26 6.36
C VAL A 233 5.27 -0.93 5.93
N PHE A 234 6.23 -1.46 6.69
CA PHE A 234 7.65 -1.14 6.57
C PHE A 234 8.51 -2.41 6.54
N PRO A 235 8.37 -3.26 5.50
CA PRO A 235 9.05 -4.55 5.43
C PRO A 235 10.57 -4.39 5.40
N LYS A 236 11.26 -5.10 6.30
CA LYS A 236 12.72 -5.09 6.49
C LYS A 236 13.26 -6.53 6.51
N PRO A 237 13.93 -7.02 5.44
CA PRO A 237 14.05 -6.43 4.09
C PRO A 237 12.71 -6.40 3.34
N PHE A 238 12.65 -5.83 2.13
CA PHE A 238 11.39 -5.76 1.38
C PHE A 238 10.76 -7.13 1.16
N CYS A 239 11.56 -8.14 0.81
CA CYS A 239 11.12 -9.53 0.65
C CYS A 239 10.70 -10.23 1.95
N SER A 240 10.61 -9.53 3.09
CA SER A 240 9.96 -10.08 4.29
C SER A 240 8.43 -10.00 4.25
N LEU A 241 7.87 -9.14 3.39
CA LEU A 241 6.44 -8.90 3.25
C LEU A 241 5.69 -10.16 2.79
N THR A 242 4.61 -10.50 3.50
CA THR A 242 3.60 -11.48 3.10
C THR A 242 2.23 -10.79 3.02
N GLU A 243 1.18 -11.54 2.71
CA GLU A 243 -0.19 -11.04 2.61
C GLU A 243 -0.74 -10.47 3.93
N ASN A 244 -0.15 -10.86 5.06
CA ASN A 244 -0.68 -10.56 6.38
C ASN A 244 0.39 -10.21 7.44
N CYS A 245 1.68 -10.30 7.12
CA CYS A 245 2.75 -9.88 8.01
C CYS A 245 3.97 -9.35 7.26
N TYR A 246 4.85 -8.69 8.00
CA TYR A 246 6.16 -8.29 7.50
C TYR A 246 7.20 -8.35 8.61
N ASN A 247 8.49 -8.22 8.23
CA ASN A 247 9.65 -8.48 9.08
C ASN A 247 9.76 -9.95 9.50
N VAL A 248 10.64 -10.22 10.47
CA VAL A 248 11.02 -11.56 10.90
C VAL A 248 11.22 -11.64 12.41
N ARG A 249 11.14 -12.85 12.96
CA ARG A 249 11.45 -13.16 14.37
C ARG A 249 10.62 -12.28 15.31
N GLN A 250 11.24 -11.75 16.36
CA GLN A 250 10.61 -10.89 17.35
C GLN A 250 10.18 -9.51 16.81
N GLN A 251 10.52 -9.18 15.57
CA GLN A 251 10.17 -7.91 14.91
C GLN A 251 9.01 -8.07 13.92
N GLU A 252 8.45 -9.28 13.79
CA GLU A 252 7.32 -9.54 12.90
C GLU A 252 6.09 -8.73 13.32
N VAL A 253 5.42 -8.13 12.34
CA VAL A 253 4.23 -7.30 12.54
C VAL A 253 3.13 -7.82 11.62
N ALA A 254 2.00 -8.19 12.22
CA ALA A 254 0.80 -8.53 11.47
C ALA A 254 0.05 -7.27 11.03
N PHE A 255 -0.63 -7.35 9.90
CA PHE A 255 -1.54 -6.33 9.39
C PHE A 255 -2.72 -6.99 8.69
N ASP A 256 -3.81 -6.24 8.54
CA ASP A 256 -4.96 -6.62 7.73
C ASP A 256 -5.31 -5.43 6.85
N ASP A 257 -4.87 -5.49 5.59
CA ASP A 257 -5.18 -4.47 4.60
C ASP A 257 -5.27 -5.13 3.22
N PRO A 258 -6.41 -4.98 2.52
CA PRO A 258 -6.66 -5.69 1.28
C PRO A 258 -5.78 -5.21 0.11
N TRP A 259 -5.29 -3.96 0.13
CA TRP A 259 -4.45 -3.42 -0.93
C TRP A 259 -2.99 -3.88 -0.80
N ILE A 260 -2.48 -3.87 0.44
CA ILE A 260 -1.16 -4.43 0.75
C ILE A 260 -1.17 -5.93 0.53
N GLY A 261 -2.23 -6.63 0.95
CA GLY A 261 -2.40 -8.07 0.76
C GLY A 261 -2.42 -8.48 -0.71
N GLU A 262 -3.14 -7.74 -1.57
CA GLU A 262 -3.12 -7.94 -3.02
C GLU A 262 -1.72 -7.74 -3.60
N PHE A 263 -1.03 -6.66 -3.22
CA PHE A 263 0.35 -6.46 -3.67
C PHE A 263 1.24 -7.63 -3.26
N ALA A 264 1.13 -8.01 -1.99
CA ALA A 264 1.93 -9.05 -1.36
C ALA A 264 1.56 -10.47 -1.78
N CYS A 265 0.46 -10.68 -2.51
CA CYS A 265 0.17 -11.96 -3.16
C CYS A 265 1.09 -12.18 -4.37
N HIS A 266 1.51 -11.10 -5.05
CA HIS A 266 2.35 -11.16 -6.25
C HIS A 266 3.82 -10.84 -5.98
N PHE A 267 4.10 -9.93 -5.05
CA PHE A 267 5.45 -9.43 -4.75
C PHE A 267 5.72 -9.38 -3.24
N GLY A 268 6.69 -10.16 -2.75
CA GLY A 268 7.00 -10.23 -1.33
C GLY A 268 8.02 -11.33 -1.01
N ARG A 269 7.77 -12.07 0.06
CA ARG A 269 8.53 -13.26 0.44
C ARG A 269 8.36 -14.34 -0.62
N PRO A 270 9.42 -14.85 -1.26
CA PRO A 270 9.27 -15.74 -2.40
C PRO A 270 8.48 -17.00 -2.06
N VAL A 271 7.64 -17.45 -3.00
CA VAL A 271 6.92 -18.72 -2.91
C VAL A 271 7.05 -19.44 -4.25
N PHE A 272 7.60 -20.65 -4.20
CA PHE A 272 7.75 -21.53 -5.35
C PHE A 272 6.77 -22.70 -5.30
N ARG A 273 6.54 -23.29 -6.47
CA ARG A 273 6.05 -24.65 -6.63
C ARG A 273 7.07 -25.43 -7.46
N ILE A 274 7.68 -26.46 -6.88
CA ILE A 274 8.76 -27.21 -7.53
C ILE A 274 8.27 -28.60 -7.95
N ALA A 275 8.51 -28.94 -9.22
CA ALA A 275 8.32 -30.29 -9.72
C ALA A 275 9.68 -30.96 -9.96
N CYS A 276 9.76 -32.24 -9.61
CA CYS A 276 10.96 -33.05 -9.71
C CYS A 276 10.69 -34.32 -10.52
N ASP A 277 11.73 -34.82 -11.20
CA ASP A 277 11.78 -36.14 -11.81
C ASP A 277 13.04 -36.87 -11.33
N GLY A 278 12.85 -37.96 -10.60
CA GLY A 278 13.91 -38.60 -9.85
C GLY A 278 14.59 -37.61 -8.88
N GLU A 279 15.90 -37.42 -9.05
CA GLU A 279 16.72 -36.55 -8.22
C GLU A 279 16.85 -35.12 -8.77
N LYS A 280 16.16 -34.77 -9.87
CA LYS A 280 16.34 -33.48 -10.55
C LYS A 280 15.10 -32.61 -10.53
N ILE A 281 15.31 -31.31 -10.38
CA ILE A 281 14.27 -30.30 -10.56
C ILE A 281 13.97 -30.15 -12.06
N THR A 282 12.73 -30.37 -12.46
CA THR A 282 12.29 -30.23 -13.86
C THR A 282 11.53 -28.92 -14.11
N GLN A 283 10.88 -28.38 -13.08
CA GLN A 283 10.13 -27.13 -13.20
C GLN A 283 10.10 -26.38 -11.85
N VAL A 284 10.25 -25.06 -11.93
CA VAL A 284 10.00 -24.16 -10.79
C VAL A 284 8.99 -23.11 -11.23
N LYS A 285 7.77 -23.16 -10.70
CA LYS A 285 6.77 -22.12 -10.87
C LYS A 285 6.90 -21.11 -9.74
N VAL A 286 6.94 -19.83 -10.09
CA VAL A 286 6.96 -18.73 -9.10
C VAL A 286 5.51 -18.31 -8.84
N GLU A 287 4.98 -18.67 -7.67
CA GLU A 287 3.65 -18.24 -7.23
C GLU A 287 3.70 -16.81 -6.70
N ARG A 288 4.77 -16.47 -5.96
CA ARG A 288 5.07 -15.10 -5.53
C ARG A 288 6.54 -14.78 -5.76
N ASP A 289 6.79 -13.65 -6.42
CA ASP A 289 8.15 -13.19 -6.70
C ASP A 289 8.65 -12.26 -5.57
N THR A 290 9.96 -12.05 -5.48
CA THR A 290 10.44 -10.87 -4.75
C THR A 290 10.19 -9.63 -5.61
N ALA A 291 9.90 -8.48 -5.00
CA ALA A 291 9.63 -7.25 -5.74
C ALA A 291 10.76 -6.88 -6.72
N CYS A 292 12.01 -7.19 -6.37
CA CYS A 292 13.16 -6.95 -7.23
C CYS A 292 13.29 -7.92 -8.42
N GLY A 293 12.67 -9.11 -8.38
CA GLY A 293 12.77 -10.14 -9.42
C GLY A 293 13.82 -11.23 -9.15
N CYS A 294 14.38 -11.27 -7.95
CA CYS A 294 15.35 -12.29 -7.54
C CYS A 294 14.76 -13.70 -7.59
N ALA A 295 13.52 -13.88 -7.12
CA ALA A 295 12.91 -15.21 -7.07
C ALA A 295 12.72 -15.79 -8.47
N ARG A 296 12.23 -15.00 -9.43
CA ARG A 296 12.17 -15.41 -10.84
C ARG A 296 13.54 -15.73 -11.44
N PHE A 297 14.58 -15.00 -11.06
CA PHE A 297 15.94 -15.33 -11.50
C PHE A 297 16.38 -16.69 -10.96
N VAL A 298 16.28 -16.90 -9.65
CA VAL A 298 16.69 -18.14 -8.98
C VAL A 298 15.88 -19.33 -9.50
N ALA A 299 14.57 -19.18 -9.66
CA ALA A 299 13.69 -20.22 -10.20
C ALA A 299 14.15 -20.75 -11.57
N ARG A 300 14.62 -19.86 -12.47
CA ARG A 300 15.16 -20.28 -13.77
C ARG A 300 16.46 -21.06 -13.65
N GLN A 301 17.31 -20.70 -12.69
CA GLN A 301 18.61 -21.36 -12.48
C GLN A 301 18.48 -22.72 -11.79
N LEU A 302 17.41 -22.92 -11.01
CA LEU A 302 17.16 -24.19 -10.31
C LEU A 302 16.72 -25.33 -11.22
N VAL A 303 16.22 -25.04 -12.44
CA VAL A 303 15.83 -26.10 -13.39
C VAL A 303 17.07 -26.90 -13.81
N GLY A 304 17.03 -28.22 -13.62
CA GLY A 304 18.12 -29.16 -13.90
C GLY A 304 19.07 -29.40 -12.73
N VAL A 305 18.92 -28.68 -11.62
CA VAL A 305 19.71 -28.86 -10.40
C VAL A 305 19.26 -30.12 -9.66
N ASP A 306 20.21 -30.85 -9.10
CA ASP A 306 19.95 -32.01 -8.24
C ASP A 306 19.33 -31.55 -6.91
N ILE A 307 18.29 -32.26 -6.45
CA ILE A 307 17.50 -31.93 -5.26
C ILE A 307 18.39 -31.77 -4.02
N SER A 308 19.42 -32.62 -3.89
CA SER A 308 20.38 -32.57 -2.78
C SER A 308 21.20 -31.28 -2.72
N GLU A 309 21.39 -30.60 -3.85
CA GLU A 309 22.15 -29.34 -3.95
C GLU A 309 21.25 -28.10 -4.00
N ALA A 310 19.96 -28.26 -4.26
CA ALA A 310 19.04 -27.18 -4.59
C ALA A 310 19.02 -26.03 -3.57
N ILE A 311 19.07 -26.33 -2.27
CA ILE A 311 19.10 -25.31 -1.21
C ILE A 311 20.39 -24.48 -1.27
N ILE A 312 21.53 -25.14 -1.44
CA ILE A 312 22.84 -24.48 -1.53
C ILE A 312 22.89 -23.63 -2.80
N GLN A 313 22.49 -24.20 -3.93
CA GLN A 313 22.44 -23.52 -5.22
C GLN A 313 21.50 -22.31 -5.20
N ALA A 314 20.34 -22.40 -4.55
CA ALA A 314 19.43 -21.27 -4.38
C ALA A 314 20.09 -20.09 -3.65
N GLY A 315 20.88 -20.36 -2.61
CA GLY A 315 21.67 -19.34 -1.92
C GLY A 315 22.74 -18.71 -2.83
N LEU A 316 23.46 -19.53 -3.59
CA LEU A 316 24.48 -19.05 -4.55
C LEU A 316 23.87 -18.20 -5.67
N PHE A 317 22.79 -18.67 -6.29
CA PHE A 317 22.05 -17.91 -7.30
C PHE A 317 21.49 -16.61 -6.75
N HIS A 318 21.01 -16.60 -5.50
CA HIS A 318 20.61 -15.37 -4.83
C HIS A 318 21.77 -14.37 -4.69
N HIS A 319 23.02 -14.83 -4.45
CA HIS A 319 24.18 -13.95 -4.42
C HIS A 319 24.62 -13.49 -5.81
N HIS A 320 24.51 -14.34 -6.83
CA HIS A 320 24.79 -13.97 -8.22
C HIS A 320 23.78 -12.97 -8.77
N TYR A 321 22.54 -13.04 -8.30
CA TYR A 321 21.57 -11.97 -8.49
C TYR A 321 21.95 -10.81 -7.57
N PRO A 322 22.31 -9.61 -8.08
CA PRO A 322 22.78 -8.51 -7.23
C PRO A 322 21.64 -8.01 -6.33
N CYS A 323 21.42 -8.67 -5.19
CA CYS A 323 20.36 -8.34 -4.25
C CYS A 323 20.49 -6.87 -3.81
N LEU A 324 19.35 -6.21 -3.68
CA LEU A 324 19.30 -4.78 -3.37
C LEU A 324 19.35 -4.49 -1.87
N SER A 325 19.17 -5.51 -1.03
CA SER A 325 19.29 -5.37 0.41
C SER A 325 20.75 -5.20 0.83
N THR A 326 20.99 -4.38 1.84
CA THR A 326 22.34 -4.03 2.29
C THR A 326 23.08 -5.22 2.93
N MET A 327 24.41 -5.22 2.76
CA MET A 327 25.34 -6.10 3.48
C MET A 327 25.66 -5.59 4.89
N ARG A 328 25.24 -4.36 5.24
CA ARG A 328 25.45 -3.82 6.60
C ARG A 328 24.59 -4.59 7.59
N VAL A 329 25.18 -4.90 8.75
CA VAL A 329 24.46 -5.50 9.87
C VAL A 329 23.38 -4.55 10.34
N ASP A 330 22.13 -5.01 10.35
CA ASP A 330 21.03 -4.27 10.95
C ASP A 330 21.14 -4.36 12.48
N PRO A 331 21.11 -3.23 13.21
CA PRO A 331 21.33 -3.21 14.65
C PRO A 331 20.21 -3.90 15.45
N THR A 332 19.01 -3.99 14.89
CA THR A 332 17.85 -4.63 15.53
C THR A 332 17.86 -6.14 15.30
N LEU A 333 18.27 -6.59 14.11
CA LEU A 333 18.21 -8.00 13.70
C LEU A 333 19.53 -8.75 13.94
N GLY A 334 20.64 -8.03 14.13
CA GLY A 334 21.96 -8.62 14.42
C GLY A 334 22.64 -9.28 13.22
N GLU A 335 22.08 -9.15 12.01
CA GLU A 335 22.66 -9.69 10.78
C GLU A 335 22.39 -8.77 9.57
N PRO A 336 23.10 -8.97 8.44
CA PRO A 336 22.83 -8.23 7.21
C PRO A 336 21.45 -8.52 6.61
N LEU A 337 20.78 -7.51 6.07
CA LEU A 337 19.47 -7.69 5.42
C LEU A 337 19.53 -8.61 4.20
N ILE A 338 20.64 -8.60 3.46
CA ILE A 338 20.88 -9.56 2.36
C ILE A 338 20.92 -11.02 2.84
N GLN A 339 21.38 -11.28 4.08
CA GLN A 339 21.42 -12.62 4.65
C GLN A 339 19.99 -13.12 4.89
N ILE A 340 19.14 -12.25 5.44
CA ILE A 340 17.71 -12.53 5.66
C ILE A 340 17.01 -12.82 4.33
N ALA A 341 17.27 -12.00 3.30
CA ALA A 341 16.75 -12.22 1.95
C ALA A 341 17.19 -13.58 1.37
N GLY A 342 18.46 -13.94 1.54
CA GLY A 342 19.00 -15.23 1.14
C GLY A 342 18.40 -16.41 1.91
N ASN A 343 18.08 -16.21 3.20
CA ASN A 343 17.39 -17.22 4.01
C ASN A 343 15.99 -17.49 3.48
N PHE A 344 15.21 -16.46 3.11
CA PHE A 344 13.90 -16.65 2.50
C PHE A 344 13.97 -17.44 1.19
N MET A 345 14.98 -17.18 0.36
CA MET A 345 15.18 -17.91 -0.89
C MET A 345 15.47 -19.40 -0.64
N ARG A 346 16.36 -19.69 0.31
CA ARG A 346 16.68 -21.08 0.70
C ARG A 346 15.48 -21.79 1.29
N GLN A 347 14.74 -21.12 2.17
CA GLN A 347 13.58 -21.66 2.84
C GLN A 347 12.45 -22.00 1.86
N THR A 348 12.17 -21.15 0.87
CA THR A 348 11.12 -21.49 -0.12
C THR A 348 11.49 -22.71 -0.97
N VAL A 349 12.78 -22.96 -1.19
CA VAL A 349 13.24 -24.16 -1.90
C VAL A 349 13.17 -25.37 -0.99
N GLU A 350 13.70 -25.26 0.23
CA GLU A 350 13.68 -26.31 1.25
C GLU A 350 12.27 -26.84 1.50
N ASN A 351 11.29 -25.94 1.71
CA ASN A 351 9.90 -26.32 1.95
C ASN A 351 9.30 -27.16 0.80
N GLU A 352 9.64 -26.82 -0.44
CA GLU A 352 9.09 -27.49 -1.63
C GLU A 352 9.81 -28.81 -1.94
N ILE A 353 11.10 -28.91 -1.63
CA ILE A 353 11.87 -30.13 -1.91
C ILE A 353 11.89 -31.12 -0.74
N ALA A 354 11.51 -30.70 0.48
CA ALA A 354 11.52 -31.54 1.67
C ALA A 354 10.82 -32.91 1.48
N PRO A 355 9.69 -33.02 0.75
CA PRO A 355 9.05 -34.32 0.47
C PRO A 355 9.90 -35.28 -0.37
N TYR A 356 10.90 -34.79 -1.10
CA TYR A 356 11.75 -35.56 -2.01
C TYR A 356 13.12 -35.90 -1.40
N LEU A 357 13.48 -35.31 -0.25
CA LEU A 357 14.72 -35.63 0.44
C LEU A 357 14.58 -36.96 1.20
N PRO A 358 15.62 -37.82 1.22
CA PRO A 358 15.57 -39.06 1.97
C PRO A 358 15.37 -38.76 3.47
N GLN A 359 14.38 -39.38 4.09
CA GLN A 359 14.22 -39.27 5.54
C GLN A 359 15.41 -39.96 6.21
N THR A 360 16.19 -39.19 6.96
CA THR A 360 17.28 -39.75 7.78
C THR A 360 16.66 -40.74 8.77
N PRO A 361 17.06 -42.02 8.79
CA PRO A 361 16.60 -42.95 9.82
C PRO A 361 17.05 -42.40 11.18
N HIS A 362 16.11 -42.20 12.11
CA HIS A 362 16.45 -41.95 13.50
C HIS A 362 17.32 -43.11 13.99
N LEU A 363 18.59 -42.82 14.28
CA LEU A 363 19.48 -43.73 14.99
C LEU A 363 18.89 -43.99 16.38
N VAL A 364 18.14 -45.07 16.53
CA VAL A 364 17.80 -45.64 17.83
C VAL A 364 19.11 -46.13 18.43
N SER A 365 19.60 -45.46 19.48
CA SER A 365 20.75 -45.95 20.23
C SER A 365 20.35 -47.25 20.93
N HIS A 366 20.80 -48.39 20.41
CA HIS A 366 20.82 -49.62 21.18
C HIS A 366 21.87 -49.46 22.28
N ALA A 367 21.41 -49.17 23.50
CA ALA A 367 22.22 -49.32 24.69
C ALA A 367 22.55 -50.81 24.86
N HIS A 368 23.81 -51.18 24.66
CA HIS A 368 24.34 -52.45 25.09
C HIS A 368 24.31 -52.50 26.63
N ALA A 369 23.45 -53.36 27.16
CA ALA A 369 23.57 -53.85 28.52
C ALA A 369 24.66 -54.92 28.53
N ASP A 370 25.86 -54.55 28.97
CA ASP A 370 26.86 -55.52 29.39
C ASP A 370 26.48 -56.03 30.78
N SER A 371 26.15 -57.31 30.83
CA SER A 371 26.19 -58.18 32.00
C SER A 371 27.58 -58.79 32.11
N ASP A 372 28.34 -58.42 33.14
CA ASP A 372 28.97 -59.33 34.11
C ASP A 372 29.79 -58.56 35.16
#